data_AF-A0A9P5JDE8-F1
#
_entry.id   AF-A0A9P5JDE8-F1
#
_cell.length_a   1.000
_cell.length_b   1.000
_cell.length_c   1.000
_cell.angle_alpha   90.00
_cell.angle_beta   90.00
_cell.angle_gamma   90.00
#
_symmetry.space_group_name_H-M   'P 1'
#
loop_
_entity.id
_entity.type
_entity.pdbx_description
1 polymer ?
#
loop_
_entity_poly.entity_id
_entity_poly.type
_entity_poly.pdbx_seq_one_letter_code
_entity_poly.pdbx_strand_id
1 'polypeptide(L)'
;SSYVGLLGPSSVFLDGNFVAKSTVPNVSPSESFTCSLGVDPSVRITFHPQSKVSTTTGGTGFSSFIGNNNPKMNVTSFKQRITIKNARANTAISKLVVQDRIPVSEDSRIKVTISQP
;
A
#
# COMPACT_ATOMS: atom_id res chain seq x y z
N SER A 1 -33.55 -4.62 -3.36
CA SER A 1 -34.23 -4.89 -4.64
C SER A 1 -34.96 -6.22 -4.52
N SER A 2 -36.18 -6.34 -5.08
CA SER A 2 -36.89 -7.62 -5.24
C SER A 2 -36.36 -8.46 -6.41
N TYR A 3 -35.42 -7.93 -7.18
CA TYR A 3 -34.82 -8.56 -8.36
C TYR A 3 -33.32 -8.79 -8.17
N VAL A 4 -32.83 -9.84 -8.84
CA VAL A 4 -31.40 -10.17 -8.95
C VAL A 4 -30.69 -9.08 -9.75
N GLY A 5 -29.57 -8.57 -9.21
CA GLY A 5 -28.64 -7.74 -9.98
C GLY A 5 -27.77 -8.63 -10.84
N LEU A 6 -27.69 -8.31 -12.13
CA LEU A 6 -26.86 -9.05 -13.09
C LEU A 6 -25.49 -8.39 -13.24
N LEU A 7 -24.48 -9.21 -13.50
CA LEU A 7 -23.13 -8.78 -13.80
C LEU A 7 -23.14 -7.85 -15.01
N GLY A 8 -22.61 -6.64 -14.83
CA GLY A 8 -22.59 -5.69 -15.92
C GLY A 8 -21.76 -4.44 -15.65
N PRO A 9 -21.35 -3.73 -16.71
CA PRO A 9 -20.69 -2.45 -16.58
C PRO A 9 -21.63 -1.42 -15.95
N SER A 10 -21.08 -0.55 -15.11
CA SER A 10 -21.82 0.55 -14.49
C SER A 10 -21.03 1.86 -14.54
N SER A 11 -21.76 2.97 -14.58
CA SER A 11 -21.21 4.32 -14.44
C SER A 11 -21.59 4.86 -13.08
N VAL A 12 -20.60 5.30 -12.32
CA VAL A 12 -20.78 5.85 -10.98
C VAL A 12 -20.83 7.36 -11.06
N PHE A 13 -21.86 7.94 -10.44
CA PHE A 13 -22.04 9.38 -10.34
C PHE A 13 -22.10 9.79 -8.87
N LEU A 14 -21.37 10.85 -8.52
CA LEU A 14 -21.41 11.49 -7.20
C LEU A 14 -21.85 12.94 -7.40
N ASP A 15 -22.92 13.35 -6.73
CA ASP A 15 -23.51 14.70 -6.85
C ASP A 15 -23.81 15.11 -8.31
N GLY A 16 -24.27 14.16 -9.13
CA GLY A 16 -24.57 14.36 -10.55
C GLY A 16 -23.35 14.35 -11.48
N ASN A 17 -22.13 14.27 -10.94
CA ASN A 17 -20.89 14.23 -11.74
C ASN A 17 -20.39 12.80 -11.92
N PHE A 18 -19.94 12.48 -13.13
CA PHE A 18 -19.31 11.19 -13.42
C PHE A 18 -17.96 11.08 -12.70
N VAL A 19 -17.78 10.00 -11.92
CA VAL A 19 -16.54 9.78 -11.16
C VAL A 19 -15.76 8.54 -11.61
N ALA A 20 -16.45 7.47 -12.04
CA ALA A 20 -15.79 6.24 -12.44
C ALA A 20 -16.68 5.32 -13.28
N LYS A 21 -16.05 4.44 -14.06
CA LYS A 21 -16.67 3.20 -14.53
C LYS A 21 -16.36 2.09 -13.54
N SER A 22 -17.35 1.24 -13.28
CA SER A 22 -17.24 0.08 -12.41
C SER A 22 -17.96 -1.11 -13.02
N THR A 23 -18.03 -2.21 -12.27
CA THR A 23 -18.79 -3.40 -12.66
C THR A 23 -19.62 -3.83 -11.46
N VAL A 24 -20.91 -3.98 -11.67
CA VAL A 24 -21.82 -4.52 -10.65
C VAL A 24 -21.69 -6.04 -10.72
N PRO A 25 -21.40 -6.75 -9.62
CA PRO A 25 -21.38 -8.22 -9.60
C PRO A 25 -22.81 -8.78 -9.66
N ASN A 26 -22.94 -10.10 -9.88
CA ASN A 26 -24.21 -10.75 -9.61
C ASN A 26 -24.54 -10.63 -8.11
N VAL A 27 -25.73 -10.14 -7.79
CA VAL A 27 -26.21 -10.00 -6.40
C VAL A 27 -27.65 -10.46 -6.27
N SER A 28 -27.90 -11.20 -5.20
CA SER A 28 -29.23 -11.72 -4.87
C SER A 28 -30.17 -10.59 -4.43
N PRO A 29 -31.50 -10.81 -4.47
CA PRO A 29 -32.45 -9.89 -3.85
C PRO A 29 -32.07 -9.65 -2.39
N SER A 30 -32.14 -8.38 -1.97
CA SER A 30 -31.75 -7.92 -0.62
C SER A 30 -30.26 -8.09 -0.24
N GLU A 31 -29.39 -8.51 -1.15
CA GLU A 31 -27.95 -8.55 -0.93
C GLU A 31 -27.31 -7.17 -1.15
N SER A 32 -26.25 -6.87 -0.40
CA SER A 32 -25.43 -5.66 -0.59
C SER A 32 -24.13 -6.02 -1.29
N PHE A 33 -23.69 -5.18 -2.23
CA PHE A 33 -22.39 -5.30 -2.86
C PHE A 33 -21.51 -4.09 -2.55
N THR A 34 -20.20 -4.29 -2.69
CA THR A 34 -19.22 -3.19 -2.65
C THR A 34 -18.88 -2.78 -4.08
N CYS A 35 -18.84 -1.49 -4.33
CA CYS A 35 -18.33 -0.94 -5.58
C CYS A 35 -17.37 0.22 -5.30
N SER A 36 -16.33 0.35 -6.14
CA SER A 36 -15.41 1.47 -6.05
C SER A 36 -16.04 2.72 -6.65
N LEU A 37 -15.95 3.85 -5.93
CA LEU A 37 -16.36 5.16 -6.41
C LEU A 37 -15.29 5.85 -7.27
N GLY A 38 -14.15 5.20 -7.48
CA GLY A 38 -13.01 5.76 -8.20
C GLY A 38 -12.06 6.55 -7.32
N VAL A 39 -11.18 7.31 -8.00
CA VAL A 39 -10.17 8.15 -7.35
C VAL A 39 -10.83 9.44 -6.86
N ASP A 40 -10.71 9.73 -5.57
CA ASP A 40 -11.21 10.99 -5.00
C ASP A 40 -10.19 12.13 -5.26
N PRO A 41 -10.51 13.13 -6.09
CA PRO A 41 -9.59 14.24 -6.39
C PRO A 41 -9.32 15.15 -5.18
N SER A 42 -10.17 15.08 -4.15
CA SER A 42 -10.03 15.85 -2.92
C SER A 42 -8.96 15.26 -1.99
N VAL A 43 -8.54 14.01 -2.22
CA VAL A 43 -7.50 13.33 -1.43
C VAL A 43 -6.23 13.30 -2.26
N ARG A 44 -5.23 14.08 -1.86
CA ARG A 44 -3.95 14.14 -2.56
C ARG A 44 -2.93 13.27 -1.85
N ILE A 45 -2.27 12.41 -2.62
CA ILE A 45 -1.20 11.55 -2.15
C ILE A 45 0.11 12.02 -2.78
N THR A 46 1.15 12.18 -1.97
CA THR A 46 2.49 12.56 -2.43
C THR A 46 3.49 11.51 -1.96
N PHE A 47 4.11 10.85 -2.95
CA PHE A 47 5.26 9.98 -2.73
C PHE A 47 6.52 10.84 -2.82
N HIS A 48 7.22 10.95 -1.69
CA HIS A 48 8.50 11.66 -1.66
C HIS A 48 9.61 10.75 -2.20
N PRO A 49 10.76 11.31 -2.64
CA PRO A 49 11.89 10.51 -3.06
C PRO A 49 12.29 9.47 -2.00
N GLN A 50 12.50 8.24 -2.46
CA GLN A 50 12.89 7.13 -1.60
C GLN A 50 14.32 7.32 -1.10
N SER A 51 14.54 7.15 0.20
CA SER A 51 15.89 7.10 0.76
C SER A 51 16.41 5.67 0.75
N LYS A 52 17.66 5.49 0.31
CA LYS A 52 18.36 4.21 0.25
C LYS A 52 19.69 4.33 0.99
N VAL A 53 19.90 3.45 1.96
CA VAL A 53 21.16 3.37 2.71
C VAL A 53 21.67 1.94 2.65
N SER A 54 22.91 1.77 2.17
CA SER A 54 23.57 0.46 2.16
C SER A 54 24.67 0.43 3.21
N THR A 55 24.73 -0.65 3.97
CA THR A 55 25.74 -0.86 5.01
C THR A 55 26.19 -2.31 4.98
N THR A 56 27.48 -2.53 5.18
CA THR A 56 28.03 -3.86 5.34
C THR A 56 28.26 -4.11 6.83
N THR A 57 27.61 -5.13 7.38
CA THR A 57 27.72 -5.52 8.78
C THR A 57 28.52 -6.82 8.90
N GLY A 58 29.48 -6.87 9.84
CA GLY A 58 30.36 -8.01 10.05
C GLY A 58 31.69 -7.93 9.28
N GLY A 59 32.81 -8.14 9.99
CA GLY A 59 34.12 -8.39 9.39
C GLY A 59 35.16 -7.27 9.33
N THR A 60 35.07 -6.17 10.10
CA THR A 60 36.10 -5.09 10.05
C THR A 60 36.45 -4.44 11.40
N GLY A 61 36.37 -5.17 12.52
CA GLY A 61 36.76 -4.63 13.84
C GLY A 61 37.24 -5.71 14.82
N PHE A 62 37.66 -5.29 16.03
CA PHE A 62 38.20 -6.12 17.12
C PHE A 62 37.40 -7.41 17.45
N SER A 63 36.14 -7.50 17.02
CA SER A 63 35.29 -8.70 17.15
C SER A 63 35.75 -9.89 16.31
N SER A 64 36.56 -9.69 15.26
CA SER A 64 37.19 -10.79 14.50
C SER A 64 38.35 -11.44 15.26
N PHE A 65 38.91 -10.76 16.27
CA PHE A 65 39.97 -11.30 17.13
C PHE A 65 39.41 -12.08 18.34
N ILE A 66 38.13 -11.90 18.66
CA ILE A 66 37.42 -12.58 19.76
C ILE A 66 36.43 -13.59 19.16
N GLY A 67 36.92 -14.56 18.37
CA GLY A 67 36.25 -15.83 18.03
C GLY A 67 34.81 -15.84 17.46
N ASN A 68 34.17 -14.68 17.29
CA ASN A 68 32.78 -14.58 16.89
C ASN A 68 32.71 -14.47 15.37
N ASN A 69 32.57 -15.62 14.73
CA ASN A 69 32.46 -15.78 13.27
C ASN A 69 31.09 -15.32 12.74
N ASN A 70 30.74 -14.04 12.94
CA ASN A 70 29.54 -13.49 12.31
C ASN A 70 29.80 -13.30 10.81
N PRO A 71 28.97 -13.88 9.92
CA PRO A 71 29.14 -13.75 8.49
C PRO A 71 28.97 -12.30 8.05
N LYS A 72 29.78 -11.87 7.08
CA LYS A 72 29.68 -10.55 6.45
C LYS A 72 28.34 -10.46 5.71
N MET A 73 27.50 -9.51 6.09
CA MET A 73 26.19 -9.27 5.49
C MET A 73 26.13 -7.89 4.86
N ASN A 74 25.59 -7.80 3.65
CA ASN A 74 25.24 -6.53 3.03
C ASN A 74 23.77 -6.24 3.31
N VAL A 75 23.50 -5.11 3.96
CA VAL A 75 22.15 -4.67 4.32
C VAL A 75 21.85 -3.41 3.52
N THR A 76 20.72 -3.40 2.82
CA THR A 76 20.19 -2.20 2.16
C THR A 76 18.83 -1.85 2.75
N SER A 77 18.76 -0.68 3.37
CA SER A 77 17.56 -0.13 3.96
C SER A 77 16.90 0.84 3.00
N PHE A 78 15.60 0.68 2.81
CA PHE A 78 14.76 1.55 2.00
C PHE A 78 13.74 2.26 2.88
N LYS A 79 13.60 3.58 2.73
CA LYS A 79 12.61 4.39 3.44
C LYS A 79 11.79 5.20 2.46
N GLN A 80 10.49 4.95 2.44
CA GLN A 80 9.52 5.66 1.61
C GLN A 80 8.66 6.56 2.50
N ARG A 81 8.64 7.88 2.22
CA ARG A 81 7.73 8.80 2.90
C ARG A 81 6.52 9.06 2.02
N ILE A 82 5.32 8.89 2.59
CA ILE A 82 4.05 9.15 1.93
C ILE A 82 3.32 10.25 2.71
N THR A 83 2.84 11.27 2.01
CA THR A 83 1.99 12.33 2.60
C THR A 83 0.61 12.26 1.99
N ILE A 84 -0.42 12.17 2.84
CA ILE A 84 -1.82 12.16 2.43
C ILE A 84 -2.47 13.44 2.95
N LYS A 85 -3.02 14.25 2.03
CA LYS A 85 -3.71 15.50 2.34
C LYS A 85 -5.16 15.41 1.92
N ASN A 86 -6.07 15.55 2.88
CA ASN A 86 -7.48 15.75 2.63
C ASN A 86 -7.75 17.25 2.37
N ALA A 87 -8.26 17.59 1.20
CA ALA A 87 -8.60 18.97 0.82
C ALA A 87 -10.07 19.34 1.10
N ARG A 88 -10.86 18.43 1.69
CA ARG A 88 -12.26 18.70 2.07
C ARG A 88 -12.27 19.63 3.29
N ALA A 89 -13.01 20.74 3.20
CA ALA A 89 -13.02 21.77 4.24
C ALA A 89 -13.54 21.26 5.60
N ASN A 90 -14.61 20.45 5.59
CA ASN A 90 -15.33 20.06 6.82
C ASN A 90 -15.71 18.57 6.84
N THR A 91 -14.95 17.70 6.18
CA THR A 91 -15.27 16.27 6.11
C THR A 91 -14.04 15.43 6.39
N ALA A 92 -14.03 14.76 7.54
CA ALA A 92 -12.98 13.80 7.89
C ALA A 92 -13.17 12.48 7.13
N ILE A 93 -12.05 11.84 6.78
CA ILE A 93 -12.06 10.49 6.17
C ILE A 93 -12.02 9.48 7.30
N SER A 94 -13.15 8.81 7.56
CA SER A 94 -13.30 7.92 8.72
C SER A 94 -12.52 6.61 8.61
N LYS A 95 -12.25 6.11 7.39
CA LYS A 95 -11.60 4.82 7.14
C LYS A 95 -10.49 4.94 6.09
N LEU A 96 -9.41 5.64 6.43
CA LEU A 96 -8.23 5.73 5.57
C LEU A 96 -7.34 4.50 5.77
N VAL A 97 -7.09 3.76 4.70
CA VAL A 97 -6.18 2.61 4.69
C VAL A 97 -5.03 2.90 3.73
N VAL A 98 -3.79 2.70 4.19
CA VAL A 98 -2.58 2.81 3.37
C VAL A 98 -2.03 1.40 3.16
N GLN A 99 -1.88 1.00 1.90
CA GLN A 99 -1.32 -0.30 1.52
C GLN A 99 -0.14 -0.08 0.58
N ASP A 100 0.96 -0.75 0.86
CA ASP A 100 2.14 -0.76 0.00
C ASP A 100 2.66 -2.19 -0.17
N ARG A 101 3.38 -2.45 -1.27
CA ARG A 101 3.90 -3.79 -1.59
C ARG A 101 5.29 -3.97 -1.01
N ILE A 102 5.49 -5.07 -0.29
CA ILE A 102 6.80 -5.46 0.21
C ILE A 102 7.33 -6.61 -0.65
N PRO A 103 8.54 -6.51 -1.21
CA PRO A 103 9.10 -7.58 -2.01
C PRO A 103 9.33 -8.83 -1.15
N VAL A 104 8.95 -9.98 -1.69
CA VAL A 104 9.21 -11.29 -1.09
C VAL A 104 10.40 -11.91 -1.82
N SER A 105 11.40 -12.37 -1.07
CA SER A 105 12.57 -13.02 -1.65
C SER A 105 12.27 -14.48 -2.00
N GLU A 106 12.67 -14.91 -3.19
CA GLU A 106 12.67 -16.33 -3.58
C GLU A 106 13.99 -17.02 -3.23
N ASP A 107 15.05 -16.26 -2.93
CA ASP A 107 16.36 -16.79 -2.51
C ASP A 107 16.47 -16.77 -0.98
N SER A 108 16.76 -17.94 -0.38
CA SER A 108 16.93 -18.11 1.07
C SER A 108 18.08 -17.31 1.67
N ARG A 109 19.03 -16.84 0.85
CA ARG A 109 20.17 -16.01 1.26
C ARG A 109 19.80 -14.54 1.46
N ILE A 110 18.68 -14.10 0.90
CA ILE A 110 18.23 -12.71 0.94
C ILE A 110 17.02 -12.62 1.87
N LYS A 111 17.20 -11.94 3.01
CA LYS A 111 16.12 -11.70 3.97
C LYS A 111 15.58 -10.29 3.80
N VAL A 112 14.26 -10.19 3.62
CA VAL A 112 13.54 -8.90 3.61
C VAL A 112 12.78 -8.76 4.92
N THR A 113 12.92 -7.62 5.58
CA THR A 113 12.24 -7.32 6.85
C THR A 113 11.70 -5.89 6.84
N ILE A 114 10.48 -5.71 7.35
CA ILE A 114 9.88 -4.39 7.56
C ILE A 114 10.40 -3.85 8.89
N SER A 115 11.04 -2.68 8.87
CA SER A 115 11.57 -2.04 10.09
C SER A 115 10.54 -1.12 10.76
N GLN A 116 9.82 -0.33 9.97
CA GLN A 116 8.81 0.62 10.43
C GLN A 116 7.68 0.75 9.39
N PRO A 117 6.41 0.87 9.82
CA PRO A 117 5.32 1.30 8.96
C PRO A 117 5.36 2.81 8.69
#